data_AF-A0AAW9W7Y4-F1
#
_entry.id   AF-A0AAW9W7Y4-F1
#
_cell.length_a   1.000
_cell.length_b   1.000
_cell.length_c   1.000
_cell.angle_alpha   90.00
_cell.angle_beta   90.00
_cell.angle_gamma   90.00
#
_symmetry.space_group_name_H-M   'P 1'
#
loop_
_entity.id
_entity.type
_entity.pdbx_description
1 polymer ?
#
loop_
_entity_poly.entity_id
_entity_poly.type
_entity_poly.pdbx_seq_one_letter_code
_entity_poly.pdbx_strand_id
1 'polypeptide(L)'
;WDQMVKAYAEQFGITKLKMITFGGKSGQESIYNGLREVKKAHPNDDVTVLIHDGNRPLVSNDIISNALATYQQFGNAVAAIPTTEVVFVLENPQSTSSTEALNRDLLRRTQTPHVYHLDNI
;
A
#
# COMPACT_ATOMS: atom_id res chain seq x y z
N TRP A 1 1.35 -20.70 -8.33
CA TRP A 1 1.52 -19.85 -7.12
C TRP A 1 0.22 -19.73 -6.34
N ASP A 2 -0.95 -19.58 -6.99
CA ASP A 2 -2.25 -19.50 -6.28
C ASP A 2 -2.51 -20.72 -5.38
N GLN A 3 -2.27 -21.95 -5.89
CA GLN A 3 -2.43 -23.19 -5.14
C GLN A 3 -1.51 -23.24 -3.92
N MET A 4 -0.29 -22.72 -4.05
CA MET A 4 0.67 -22.65 -2.95
C MET A 4 0.21 -21.66 -1.87
N VAL A 5 -0.30 -20.48 -2.27
CA VAL A 5 -0.84 -19.50 -1.32
C VAL A 5 -2.07 -20.05 -0.60
N LYS A 6 -2.96 -20.77 -1.30
CA LYS A 6 -4.10 -21.47 -0.69
C LYS A 6 -3.65 -22.54 0.30
N ALA A 7 -2.70 -23.39 -0.10
CA ALA A 7 -2.16 -24.42 0.77
C ALA A 7 -1.53 -23.84 2.05
N TYR A 8 -0.79 -22.74 1.95
CA TYR A 8 -0.25 -22.06 3.14
C TYR A 8 -1.35 -21.42 3.99
N ALA A 9 -2.35 -20.79 3.37
CA ALA A 9 -3.48 -20.24 4.13
C ALA A 9 -4.22 -21.34 4.91
N GLU A 10 -4.42 -22.51 4.33
CA GLU A 10 -5.00 -23.68 5.00
C GLU A 10 -4.09 -24.19 6.13
N GLN A 11 -2.80 -24.41 5.83
CA GLN A 11 -1.81 -24.90 6.79
C GLN A 11 -1.71 -24.01 8.05
N PHE A 12 -1.78 -22.69 7.87
CA PHE A 12 -1.66 -21.72 8.97
C PHE A 12 -3.02 -21.22 9.50
N GLY A 13 -4.15 -21.80 9.05
CA GLY A 13 -5.48 -21.43 9.54
C GLY A 13 -5.91 -19.99 9.21
N ILE A 14 -5.42 -19.43 8.10
CA ILE A 14 -5.74 -18.07 7.65
C ILE A 14 -7.13 -18.03 7.02
N THR A 15 -8.14 -17.72 7.83
CA THR A 15 -9.56 -17.68 7.39
C THR A 15 -9.96 -16.39 6.66
N LYS A 16 -9.13 -15.35 6.76
CA LYS A 16 -9.38 -14.03 6.17
C LYS A 16 -9.01 -13.94 4.69
N LEU A 17 -8.25 -14.90 4.14
CA LEU A 17 -7.96 -14.94 2.72
C LEU A 17 -9.21 -15.37 1.95
N LYS A 18 -9.85 -14.44 1.23
CA LYS A 18 -11.10 -14.71 0.49
C LYS A 18 -10.91 -14.82 -1.02
N MET A 19 -9.93 -14.10 -1.57
CA MET A 19 -9.71 -14.01 -3.01
C MET A 19 -8.21 -13.96 -3.30
N ILE A 20 -7.82 -14.52 -4.46
CA ILE A 20 -6.47 -14.43 -5.01
C ILE A 20 -6.61 -13.97 -6.46
N THR A 21 -5.93 -12.90 -6.82
CA THR A 21 -5.96 -12.31 -8.17
C THR A 21 -4.61 -12.45 -8.84
N PHE A 22 -4.60 -12.55 -10.17
CA PHE A 22 -3.34 -12.51 -10.92
C PHE A 22 -2.75 -11.10 -10.91
N GLY A 23 -1.43 -11.03 -10.72
CA GLY A 23 -0.68 -9.77 -10.83
C GLY A 23 -0.74 -9.21 -12.25
N GLY A 24 -0.54 -7.89 -12.36
CA GLY A 24 -0.37 -7.18 -13.62
C GLY A 24 1.11 -7.04 -14.01
N LYS A 25 1.38 -6.23 -15.03
CA LYS A 25 2.72 -5.86 -15.49
C LYS A 25 3.45 -4.91 -14.52
N SER A 26 2.70 -4.27 -13.62
CA SER A 26 3.24 -3.38 -12.59
C SER A 26 2.57 -3.62 -11.23
N GLY A 27 3.14 -3.03 -10.18
CA GLY A 27 2.53 -3.02 -8.84
C GLY A 27 1.16 -2.34 -8.85
N GLN A 28 1.02 -1.23 -9.57
CA GLN A 28 -0.23 -0.50 -9.70
C GLN A 28 -1.32 -1.32 -10.43
N GLU A 29 -0.96 -2.02 -11.51
CA GLU A 29 -1.91 -2.88 -12.23
C GLU A 29 -2.34 -4.08 -11.37
N SER A 30 -1.42 -4.61 -10.54
CA SER A 30 -1.73 -5.67 -9.58
C SER A 30 -2.72 -5.20 -8.50
N ILE A 31 -2.53 -4.00 -7.96
CA ILE A 31 -3.48 -3.37 -7.02
C ILE A 31 -4.84 -3.18 -7.70
N TYR A 32 -4.88 -2.60 -8.90
CA TYR A 32 -6.11 -2.39 -9.65
C TYR A 32 -6.89 -3.68 -9.90
N ASN A 33 -6.21 -4.77 -10.28
CA ASN A 33 -6.86 -6.08 -10.43
C ASN A 33 -7.50 -6.55 -9.12
N GLY A 34 -6.82 -6.38 -7.99
CA GLY A 34 -7.38 -6.70 -6.66
C GLY A 34 -8.62 -5.87 -6.33
N LEU A 35 -8.55 -4.55 -6.51
CA LEU A 35 -9.65 -3.62 -6.26
C LEU A 35 -10.88 -3.94 -7.13
N ARG A 36 -10.68 -4.29 -8.40
CA ARG A 36 -11.76 -4.70 -9.30
C ARG A 36 -12.49 -5.93 -8.80
N GLU A 37 -11.78 -6.93 -8.27
CA GLU A 37 -12.44 -8.12 -7.70
C GLU A 37 -13.16 -7.80 -6.39
N VAL A 38 -12.63 -6.88 -5.56
CA VAL A 38 -13.36 -6.35 -4.40
C VAL A 38 -14.66 -5.67 -4.83
N LYS A 39 -14.63 -4.78 -5.84
CA LYS A 39 -15.83 -4.09 -6.34
C LYS A 39 -16.87 -5.07 -6.90
N LYS A 40 -16.44 -6.13 -7.60
CA LYS A 40 -17.33 -7.19 -8.09
C LYS A 40 -17.98 -7.98 -6.96
N ALA A 41 -17.24 -8.26 -5.89
CA ALA A 41 -17.74 -8.98 -4.73
C ALA A 41 -18.71 -8.13 -3.88
N HIS A 42 -18.57 -6.80 -3.94
CA HIS A 42 -19.30 -5.81 -3.15
C HIS A 42 -19.85 -4.66 -4.02
N PRO A 43 -20.75 -4.94 -4.99
CA PRO A 43 -21.12 -3.96 -6.02
C PRO A 43 -21.92 -2.76 -5.49
N ASN A 44 -22.65 -2.95 -4.38
CA ASN A 44 -23.56 -1.94 -3.80
C ASN A 44 -23.12 -1.48 -2.41
N ASP A 45 -21.97 -1.95 -1.93
CA ASP A 45 -21.49 -1.60 -0.59
C ASP A 45 -20.62 -0.34 -0.66
N ASP A 46 -20.67 0.48 0.40
CA ASP A 46 -19.67 1.50 0.68
C ASP A 46 -18.43 0.80 1.25
N VAL A 47 -17.36 0.73 0.44
CA VAL A 47 -16.17 -0.06 0.75
C VAL A 47 -14.97 0.83 1.00
N THR A 48 -14.44 0.75 2.21
CA THR A 48 -13.10 1.24 2.54
C THR A 48 -12.08 0.14 2.28
N VAL A 49 -11.04 0.44 1.50
CA VAL A 49 -9.93 -0.49 1.20
C VAL A 49 -8.67 -0.06 1.91
N LEU A 50 -7.95 -1.05 2.46
CA LEU A 50 -6.63 -0.90 3.03
C LEU A 50 -5.65 -1.75 2.23
N ILE A 51 -4.70 -1.10 1.56
CA ILE A 51 -3.72 -1.72 0.68
C ILE A 51 -2.40 -1.85 1.44
N HIS A 52 -1.87 -3.08 1.50
CA HIS A 52 -0.64 -3.37 2.24
C HIS A 52 0.33 -4.26 1.45
N ASP A 53 1.63 -3.98 1.55
CA ASP A 53 2.64 -4.80 0.88
C ASP A 53 2.87 -6.10 1.65
N GLY A 54 2.73 -7.23 0.96
CA GLY A 54 2.93 -8.56 1.56
C GLY A 54 4.36 -8.81 2.08
N ASN A 55 5.36 -8.05 1.62
CA ASN A 55 6.74 -8.14 2.09
C ASN A 55 7.00 -7.35 3.40
N ARG A 56 5.97 -6.76 4.01
CA ARG A 56 6.04 -6.04 5.29
C ARG A 56 5.19 -6.76 6.36
N PRO A 57 5.62 -7.93 6.86
CA PRO A 57 4.79 -8.79 7.71
C PRO A 57 4.56 -8.25 9.13
N LEU A 58 5.33 -7.25 9.58
CA LEU A 58 5.33 -6.76 10.96
C LEU A 58 4.51 -5.47 11.15
N VAL A 59 3.45 -5.27 10.36
CA VAL A 59 2.52 -4.16 10.58
C VAL A 59 1.76 -4.37 11.90
N SER A 60 1.75 -3.37 12.77
CA SER A 60 1.07 -3.46 14.07
C SER A 60 -0.41 -3.07 13.95
N ASN A 61 -1.22 -3.53 14.91
CA ASN A 61 -2.62 -3.11 15.02
C ASN A 61 -2.74 -1.60 15.18
N ASP A 62 -1.84 -0.96 15.94
CA ASP A 62 -1.86 0.50 16.14
C ASP A 62 -1.69 1.26 14.82
N ILE A 63 -0.82 0.79 13.92
CA ILE A 63 -0.63 1.40 12.60
C ILE A 63 -1.93 1.28 11.78
N ILE A 64 -2.56 0.10 11.78
CA ILE A 64 -3.81 -0.14 11.06
C ILE A 64 -4.94 0.75 11.62
N SER A 65 -5.10 0.78 12.94
CA SER A 65 -6.13 1.58 13.61
C SER A 65 -5.93 3.08 13.37
N ASN A 66 -4.70 3.57 13.43
CA ASN A 66 -4.39 4.98 13.15
C ASN A 66 -4.67 5.34 11.68
N ALA A 67 -4.30 4.47 10.73
CA ALA A 67 -4.60 4.70 9.32
C ALA A 67 -6.12 4.78 9.06
N LEU A 68 -6.91 3.91 9.68
CA LEU A 68 -8.37 3.96 9.58
C LEU A 68 -8.97 5.22 10.23
N ALA A 69 -8.48 5.63 11.40
CA ALA A 69 -8.93 6.85 12.07
C ALA A 69 -8.60 8.11 11.25
N THR A 70 -7.40 8.17 10.66
CA THR A 70 -6.97 9.24 9.76
C THR A 70 -7.86 9.29 8.51
N TYR A 71 -8.15 8.13 7.91
CA TYR A 71 -9.08 8.02 6.78
C TYR A 71 -10.48 8.54 7.14
N GLN A 72 -11.01 8.17 8.31
CA GLN A 72 -12.33 8.66 8.75
C GLN A 72 -12.37 10.19 8.89
N GLN A 73 -11.24 10.81 9.26
CA GLN A 73 -11.15 12.25 9.42
C GLN A 73 -10.93 13.00 8.11
N PHE A 74 -10.14 12.46 7.18
CA PHE A 74 -9.64 13.19 6.01
C PHE A 74 -10.01 12.57 4.66
N GLY A 75 -10.65 11.40 4.64
CA GLY A 75 -11.08 10.67 3.44
C GLY A 75 -9.99 9.81 2.77
N ASN A 76 -8.75 9.88 3.23
CA ASN A 76 -7.64 9.00 2.82
C ASN A 76 -6.58 8.94 3.95
N ALA A 77 -5.73 7.91 3.92
CA ALA A 77 -4.57 7.83 4.80
C ALA A 77 -3.42 7.08 4.12
N VAL A 78 -2.19 7.53 4.35
CA VAL A 78 -0.97 6.86 3.88
C VAL A 78 0.00 6.82 5.05
N ALA A 79 0.42 5.61 5.44
CA ALA A 79 1.49 5.45 6.41
C ALA A 79 2.78 6.06 5.85
N ALA A 80 3.50 6.84 6.65
CA ALA A 80 4.74 7.47 6.21
C ALA A 80 5.73 7.59 7.36
N ILE A 81 7.02 7.57 7.03
CA ILE A 81 8.12 7.74 7.98
C ILE A 81 8.99 8.94 7.59
N PRO A 82 9.69 9.57 8.55
CA PRO A 82 10.70 10.58 8.25
C PRO A 82 11.76 10.06 7.28
N THR A 83 12.28 10.94 6.43
CA THR A 83 13.42 10.62 5.56
C THR A 83 14.71 10.77 6.37
N THR A 84 15.48 9.69 6.51
CA THR A 84 16.74 9.70 7.27
C THR A 84 17.94 10.04 6.40
N GLU A 85 17.93 9.57 5.16
CA GLU A 85 18.98 9.74 4.17
C GLU A 85 18.96 11.15 3.56
N VAL A 86 20.13 11.66 3.18
CA VAL A 86 20.20 12.90 2.39
C VAL A 86 19.82 12.57 0.96
N VAL A 87 18.90 13.34 0.39
CA VAL A 87 18.44 13.17 -0.98
C VAL A 87 18.96 14.33 -1.82
N PHE A 88 19.74 14.02 -2.84
CA PHE A 88 20.23 15.00 -3.80
C PHE A 88 19.35 15.05 -5.04
N VAL A 89 19.15 16.24 -5.57
CA VAL A 89 18.57 16.46 -6.90
C VAL A 89 19.70 16.46 -7.92
N LEU A 90 19.54 15.67 -8.98
CA LEU A 90 20.45 15.65 -10.13
C LEU A 90 19.83 16.47 -11.27
N GLU A 91 20.67 17.05 -12.12
CA GLU A 91 20.20 17.71 -13.34
C GLU A 91 19.62 16.69 -14.34
N ASN A 92 20.25 15.51 -14.45
CA ASN A 92 19.79 14.38 -15.25
C ASN A 92 20.28 13.05 -14.65
N PRO A 93 19.76 11.88 -15.09
CA PRO A 93 20.12 10.59 -14.51
C PRO A 93 21.59 10.17 -14.66
N GLN A 94 22.36 10.83 -15.54
CA GLN A 94 23.77 10.56 -15.78
C GLN A 94 24.70 11.56 -15.07
N SER A 95 24.16 12.58 -14.41
CA SER A 95 24.95 13.56 -13.66
C SER A 95 25.73 12.89 -12.52
N THR A 96 26.99 13.30 -12.36
CA THR A 96 27.87 12.86 -11.25
C THR A 96 27.93 13.87 -10.11
N SER A 97 27.26 15.02 -10.24
CA SER A 97 27.11 16.08 -9.24
C SER A 97 25.65 16.43 -9.02
N SER A 98 25.35 16.95 -7.82
CA SER A 98 24.00 17.40 -7.43
C SER A 98 23.79 18.89 -7.68
N THR A 99 22.56 19.28 -8.01
CA THR A 99 22.14 20.69 -8.07
C THR A 99 21.64 21.20 -6.72
N GLU A 100 21.05 20.32 -5.90
CA GLU A 100 20.48 20.65 -4.59
C GLU A 100 20.52 19.44 -3.65
N ALA A 101 20.64 19.70 -2.34
CA ALA A 101 20.33 18.74 -1.29
C ALA A 101 18.96 19.08 -0.67
N LEU A 102 17.98 18.19 -0.78
CA LEU A 102 16.65 18.46 -0.25
C LEU A 102 16.66 18.50 1.29
N ASN A 103 15.90 19.43 1.87
CA ASN A 103 15.70 19.46 3.32
C ASN A 103 14.86 18.26 3.78
N ARG A 104 15.54 17.21 4.27
CA ARG A 104 14.92 15.93 4.68
C ARG A 104 13.85 16.07 5.76
N ASP A 105 13.88 17.14 6.56
CA ASP A 105 12.89 17.36 7.63
C ASP A 105 11.48 17.63 7.05
N LEU A 106 11.44 18.19 5.83
CA LEU A 106 10.23 18.43 5.05
C LEU A 106 9.82 17.24 4.19
N LEU A 107 10.59 16.14 4.20
CA LEU A 107 10.32 14.95 3.41
C LEU A 107 9.76 13.81 4.26
N ARG A 108 8.94 12.99 3.63
CA ARG A 108 8.45 11.73 4.18
C ARG A 108 8.57 10.65 3.13
N ARG A 109 8.90 9.44 3.56
CA ARG A 109 8.87 8.23 2.73
C ARG A 109 7.57 7.51 2.99
N THR A 110 6.77 7.34 1.96
CA THR A 110 5.53 6.54 2.04
C THR A 110 5.88 5.10 2.38
N GLN A 111 5.03 4.50 3.20
CA GLN A 111 5.00 3.10 3.59
C GLN A 111 3.58 2.59 3.38
N THR A 112 3.36 1.30 3.57
CA THR A 112 2.01 0.74 3.67
C THR A 112 1.66 0.44 5.13
N PRO A 113 0.38 0.57 5.53
CA PRO A 113 -0.81 0.59 4.69
C PRO A 113 -1.19 1.95 4.09
N HIS A 114 -1.89 1.92 2.95
CA HIS A 114 -2.65 3.05 2.42
C HIS A 114 -4.16 2.74 2.51
N VAL A 115 -4.98 3.74 2.85
CA VAL A 115 -6.43 3.59 3.06
C VAL A 115 -7.18 4.59 2.20
N TYR A 116 -8.18 4.09 1.46
CA TYR A 116 -9.01 4.88 0.56
C TYR A 116 -10.44 4.35 0.51
N HIS A 117 -11.35 5.20 0.03
CA HIS A 117 -12.66 4.74 -0.44
C HIS A 117 -12.51 4.08 -1.80
N LEU A 118 -13.13 2.91 -2.01
CA LEU A 118 -12.97 2.11 -3.23
C LEU A 118 -13.35 2.86 -4.51
N ASP A 119 -14.36 3.73 -4.46
CA ASP A 119 -14.79 4.48 -5.66
C ASP A 119 -13.93 5.73 -5.93
N ASN A 120 -13.02 6.08 -5.02
CA ASN A 120 -12.17 7.27 -5.13
C ASN A 120 -10.69 6.93 -5.41
N ILE A 121 -10.37 5.67 -5.70
CA ILE A 121 -9.01 5.18 -5.93
C ILE A 121 -8.80 4.59 -7.32
#